data_AF-A0A1Y1VJC0-F1
#
_entry.id   AF-A0A1Y1VJC0-F1
#
_cell.length_a   1.000
_cell.length_b   1.000
_cell.length_c   1.000
_cell.angle_alpha   90.00
_cell.angle_beta   90.00
_cell.angle_gamma   90.00
#
_symmetry.space_group_name_H-M   'P 1'
#
loop_
_entity.id
_entity.type
_entity.pdbx_description
1 polymer ?
#
loop_
_entity_poly.entity_id
_entity_poly.type
_entity_poly.pdbx_seq_one_letter_code
_entity_poly.pdbx_strand_id
1 'polypeptide(L)'
;MDKIEIRLEDNLGNVDKVYKDSIRYDKTVNCYLYYEKYMYEDEESIYALRSHDIALNHLNTYFTSVSFFLNDINACPYPTKNMKSIADLYPNEDPIKVINEERNKFLIEIRDLYLRLNNTYYNEKLNQKEVLQYETNLEYDTRNLEIVNCGYPTQDLKNEYCKKSNDGYCCPLHKYQIPFEYKFNMEPFYYGVIVSSVFIVIGSFFSAKIVKEIKMQENIKKSLHQQEKEYQKSSNQNLQNAYNEGFDPKVQTFNSKSRNLNGTLRNTGTMKSNGSTLGNSSNATLGGRYPPNSYNVAEDYNSSDARDISLRRGMIVQLIQKFEGGWVMVKDIQSNRQGYAPEYCLGSRM
;
A
#
# COMPACT_ATOMS: atom_id res chain seq x y z
N MET A 1 -31.79 -8.54 -10.86
CA MET A 1 -30.91 -9.64 -10.43
C MET A 1 -30.59 -10.42 -11.68
N ASP A 2 -29.35 -10.32 -12.12
CA ASP A 2 -28.91 -10.99 -13.34
C ASP A 2 -28.97 -12.49 -13.10
N LYS A 3 -29.73 -13.19 -13.93
CA LYS A 3 -29.72 -14.66 -13.94
C LYS A 3 -28.38 -15.06 -14.51
N ILE A 4 -27.62 -15.84 -13.77
CA ILE A 4 -26.40 -16.41 -14.32
C ILE A 4 -26.87 -17.57 -15.19
N GLU A 5 -26.64 -17.45 -16.50
CA GLU A 5 -26.87 -18.54 -17.44
C GLU A 5 -25.56 -19.32 -17.55
N ILE A 6 -25.51 -20.48 -16.88
CA ILE A 6 -24.35 -21.37 -16.88
C ILE A 6 -24.66 -22.54 -17.79
N ARG A 7 -23.78 -22.80 -18.77
CA ARG A 7 -23.88 -23.94 -19.68
C ARG A 7 -22.93 -25.02 -19.19
N LEU A 8 -23.46 -26.15 -18.75
CA LEU A 8 -22.67 -27.33 -18.41
C LEU A 8 -22.41 -28.10 -19.70
N GLU A 9 -21.15 -28.19 -20.10
CA GLU A 9 -20.70 -29.03 -21.21
C GLU A 9 -20.31 -30.42 -20.67
N ASP A 10 -20.73 -31.47 -21.37
CA ASP A 10 -20.26 -32.84 -21.11
C ASP A 10 -18.78 -33.00 -21.51
N ASN A 11 -18.20 -34.17 -21.23
CA ASN A 11 -16.81 -34.48 -21.59
C ASN A 11 -16.56 -34.48 -23.13
N LEU A 12 -17.61 -34.35 -23.94
CA LEU A 12 -17.56 -34.27 -25.40
C LEU A 12 -17.78 -32.83 -25.92
N GLY A 13 -17.95 -31.84 -25.02
CA GLY A 13 -18.21 -30.44 -25.37
C GLY A 13 -19.67 -30.14 -25.74
N ASN A 14 -20.60 -31.08 -25.53
CA ASN A 14 -22.01 -30.83 -25.75
C ASN A 14 -22.62 -30.18 -24.51
N VAL A 15 -23.34 -29.08 -24.69
CA VAL A 15 -24.10 -28.44 -23.60
C VAL A 15 -25.23 -29.38 -23.15
N ASP A 16 -25.02 -30.07 -22.03
CA ASP A 16 -25.96 -31.05 -21.47
C ASP A 16 -27.07 -30.35 -20.67
N LYS A 17 -26.73 -29.31 -19.88
CA LYS A 17 -27.70 -28.56 -19.08
C LYS A 17 -27.36 -27.08 -18.98
N VAL A 18 -28.37 -26.24 -19.22
CA VAL A 18 -28.29 -24.80 -18.96
C VAL A 18 -28.90 -24.52 -17.59
N TYR A 19 -28.05 -24.25 -16.61
CA TYR A 19 -28.47 -23.82 -15.28
C TYR A 19 -28.73 -22.31 -15.33
N LYS A 20 -30.01 -21.93 -15.23
CA LYS A 20 -30.44 -20.55 -15.05
C LYS A 20 -30.87 -20.38 -13.62
N ASP A 21 -29.92 -20.08 -12.74
CA ASP A 21 -30.24 -19.79 -11.36
C ASP A 21 -29.83 -18.37 -10.98
N SER A 22 -30.57 -17.81 -10.04
CA SER A 22 -30.24 -16.53 -9.43
C SER A 22 -29.52 -16.83 -8.12
N ILE A 23 -28.37 -16.19 -7.87
CA ILE A 23 -27.73 -16.26 -6.55
C ILE A 23 -28.50 -15.38 -5.56
N ARG A 24 -29.81 -15.57 -5.44
CA ARG A 24 -30.70 -14.71 -4.66
C ARG A 24 -30.46 -14.81 -3.15
N TYR A 25 -29.81 -15.88 -2.71
CA TYR A 25 -29.54 -16.19 -1.31
C TYR A 25 -28.06 -15.98 -0.95
N ASP A 26 -27.26 -15.39 -1.84
CA ASP A 26 -25.85 -15.07 -1.56
C ASP A 26 -25.69 -14.25 -0.29
N LYS A 27 -26.46 -13.18 -0.18
CA LYS A 27 -26.35 -12.24 0.93
C LYS A 27 -26.65 -12.95 2.25
N THR A 28 -27.74 -13.70 2.31
CA THR A 28 -28.16 -14.43 3.51
C THR A 28 -27.12 -15.42 3.98
N VAL A 29 -26.68 -16.29 3.07
CA VAL A 29 -25.71 -17.31 3.45
C VAL A 29 -24.36 -16.66 3.79
N ASN A 30 -23.92 -15.63 3.05
CA ASN A 30 -22.67 -14.94 3.34
C ASN A 30 -22.70 -14.15 4.64
N CYS A 31 -23.79 -13.45 4.94
CA CYS A 31 -23.96 -12.74 6.20
C CYS A 31 -23.95 -13.73 7.37
N TYR A 32 -24.68 -14.83 7.28
CA TYR A 32 -24.66 -15.86 8.31
C TYR A 32 -23.26 -16.46 8.51
N LEU A 33 -22.58 -16.86 7.42
CA LEU A 33 -21.21 -17.39 7.50
C LEU A 33 -20.24 -16.37 8.09
N TYR A 34 -20.34 -15.11 7.69
CA TYR A 34 -19.53 -14.03 8.23
C TYR A 34 -19.79 -13.84 9.72
N TYR A 35 -21.06 -13.74 10.14
CA TYR A 35 -21.40 -13.55 11.54
C TYR A 35 -21.02 -14.77 12.38
N GLU A 36 -21.24 -15.98 11.89
CA GLU A 36 -20.82 -17.19 12.59
C GLU A 36 -19.30 -17.25 12.80
N LYS A 37 -18.52 -16.81 11.79
CA LYS A 37 -17.06 -16.85 11.84
C LYS A 37 -16.44 -15.73 12.67
N TYR A 38 -17.11 -14.57 12.76
CA TYR A 38 -16.51 -13.35 13.30
C TYR A 38 -17.31 -12.65 14.41
N MET A 39 -18.56 -13.05 14.71
CA MET A 39 -19.27 -12.52 15.88
C MET A 39 -18.77 -13.13 17.18
N TYR A 40 -18.90 -12.34 18.25
CA TYR A 40 -18.44 -12.64 19.59
C TYR A 40 -19.15 -13.83 20.25
N GLU A 41 -18.51 -14.40 21.26
CA GLU A 41 -18.96 -15.55 22.05
C GLU A 41 -20.09 -15.25 23.05
N ASP A 42 -20.61 -14.02 23.13
CA ASP A 42 -21.70 -13.76 24.08
C ASP A 42 -22.93 -14.58 23.69
N GLU A 43 -23.48 -15.31 24.67
CA GLU A 43 -24.56 -16.27 24.45
C GLU A 43 -25.79 -15.62 23.79
N GLU A 44 -26.01 -14.33 24.05
CA GLU A 44 -27.12 -13.56 23.49
C GLU A 44 -26.95 -13.35 21.97
N SER A 45 -25.76 -12.95 21.51
CA SER A 45 -25.45 -12.79 20.08
C SER A 45 -25.46 -14.12 19.34
N ILE A 46 -24.92 -15.18 19.94
CA ILE A 46 -25.00 -16.54 19.37
C ILE A 46 -26.45 -17.01 19.28
N TYR A 47 -27.26 -16.76 20.32
CA TYR A 47 -28.68 -17.10 20.31
C TYR A 47 -29.44 -16.30 19.24
N ALA A 48 -29.17 -15.00 19.12
CA ALA A 48 -29.77 -14.15 18.10
C ALA A 48 -29.42 -14.63 16.67
N LEU A 49 -28.16 -15.02 16.44
CA LEU A 49 -27.74 -15.60 15.16
C LEU A 49 -28.42 -16.95 14.89
N ARG A 50 -28.51 -17.84 15.89
CA ARG A 50 -29.21 -19.13 15.76
C ARG A 50 -30.71 -18.97 15.55
N SER A 51 -31.31 -17.87 16.02
CA SER A 51 -32.70 -17.55 15.76
C SER A 51 -32.95 -17.08 14.31
N HIS A 52 -31.90 -16.73 13.57
CA HIS A 52 -31.98 -16.46 12.14
C HIS A 52 -31.85 -17.77 11.36
N ASP A 53 -32.99 -18.42 11.16
CA ASP A 53 -33.09 -19.67 10.42
C ASP A 53 -32.89 -19.47 8.90
N ILE A 54 -32.13 -20.39 8.28
CA ILE A 54 -31.90 -20.45 6.84
C ILE A 54 -32.50 -21.75 6.31
N ALA A 55 -33.41 -21.64 5.34
CA ALA A 55 -33.95 -22.82 4.66
C ALA A 55 -32.81 -23.64 4.02
N LEU A 56 -32.76 -24.95 4.26
CA LEU A 56 -31.67 -25.81 3.75
C LEU A 56 -31.62 -25.79 2.21
N ASN A 57 -32.78 -25.66 1.56
CA ASN A 57 -32.86 -25.52 0.11
C ASN A 57 -32.09 -24.28 -0.39
N HIS A 58 -32.21 -23.13 0.28
CA HIS A 58 -31.45 -21.93 -0.07
C HIS A 58 -29.95 -22.14 0.07
N LEU A 59 -29.53 -22.80 1.16
CA LEU A 59 -28.12 -23.10 1.40
C LEU A 59 -27.57 -24.11 0.38
N ASN A 60 -28.36 -25.10 -0.02
CA ASN A 60 -28.00 -26.06 -1.06
C ASN A 60 -27.87 -25.39 -2.44
N THR A 61 -28.81 -24.52 -2.81
CA THR A 61 -28.72 -23.73 -4.05
C THR A 61 -27.50 -22.83 -4.03
N TYR A 62 -27.22 -22.17 -2.90
CA TYR A 62 -26.02 -21.36 -2.73
C TYR A 62 -24.74 -22.19 -2.87
N PHE A 63 -24.62 -23.31 -2.14
CA PHE A 63 -23.47 -24.21 -2.21
C PHE A 63 -23.22 -24.68 -3.64
N THR A 64 -24.28 -25.11 -4.33
CA THR A 64 -24.19 -25.58 -5.72
C THR A 64 -23.68 -24.47 -6.62
N SER A 65 -24.27 -23.28 -6.52
CA SER A 65 -23.89 -22.11 -7.33
C SER A 65 -22.43 -21.69 -7.09
N VAL A 66 -22.00 -21.62 -5.84
CA VAL A 66 -20.62 -21.25 -5.46
C VAL A 66 -19.63 -22.32 -5.88
N SER A 67 -19.96 -23.60 -5.69
CA SER A 67 -19.12 -24.72 -6.12
C SER A 67 -18.87 -24.66 -7.62
N PHE A 68 -19.91 -24.43 -8.43
CA PHE A 68 -19.73 -24.25 -9.87
C PHE A 68 -18.88 -23.02 -10.19
N PHE A 69 -19.20 -21.87 -9.58
CA PHE A 69 -18.45 -20.63 -9.81
C PHE A 69 -16.96 -20.78 -9.50
N LEU A 70 -16.61 -21.41 -8.37
CA LEU A 70 -15.21 -21.56 -7.94
C LEU A 70 -14.43 -22.63 -8.70
N ASN A 71 -15.12 -23.64 -9.23
CA ASN A 71 -14.50 -24.70 -10.02
C ASN A 71 -14.38 -24.35 -11.52
N ASP A 72 -15.17 -23.42 -12.03
CA ASP A 72 -15.05 -22.90 -13.39
C ASP A 72 -13.99 -21.78 -13.46
N ILE A 73 -12.87 -22.07 -14.12
CA ILE A 73 -11.75 -21.13 -14.28
C ILE A 73 -12.13 -19.92 -15.13
N ASN A 74 -13.14 -20.03 -16.00
CA ASN A 74 -13.60 -18.92 -16.84
C ASN A 74 -14.52 -17.98 -16.05
N ALA A 75 -15.34 -18.54 -15.16
CA ALA A 75 -16.21 -17.76 -14.27
C ALA A 75 -15.42 -17.12 -13.11
N CYS A 76 -14.47 -17.86 -12.53
CA CYS A 76 -13.61 -17.41 -11.44
C CYS A 76 -12.12 -17.60 -11.80
N PRO A 77 -11.54 -16.72 -12.62
CA PRO A 77 -10.14 -16.81 -13.02
C PRO A 77 -9.21 -16.57 -11.83
N TYR A 78 -7.97 -17.06 -11.95
CA TYR A 78 -6.94 -16.77 -10.96
C TYR A 78 -6.59 -15.26 -10.94
N PRO A 79 -6.24 -14.70 -9.77
CA PRO A 79 -5.82 -13.31 -9.66
C PRO A 79 -4.64 -13.01 -10.58
N THR A 80 -4.69 -11.85 -11.24
CA THR A 80 -3.57 -11.38 -12.08
C THR A 80 -2.43 -10.83 -11.20
N LYS A 81 -1.23 -10.65 -11.77
CA LYS A 81 -0.05 -10.11 -11.05
C LYS A 81 -0.28 -8.75 -10.35
N ASN A 82 -1.30 -8.01 -10.76
CA ASN A 82 -1.63 -6.70 -10.21
C ASN A 82 -2.66 -6.78 -9.06
N MET A 83 -3.21 -7.97 -8.79
CA MET A 83 -4.20 -8.20 -7.75
C MET A 83 -3.52 -8.85 -6.55
N LYS A 84 -3.82 -8.35 -5.35
CA LYS A 84 -3.43 -9.05 -4.14
C LYS A 84 -4.29 -10.28 -3.94
N SER A 85 -3.68 -11.38 -3.51
CA SER A 85 -4.36 -12.64 -3.26
C SER A 85 -3.90 -13.29 -1.96
N ILE A 86 -4.63 -14.30 -1.50
CA ILE A 86 -4.24 -15.08 -0.33
C ILE A 86 -2.87 -15.76 -0.51
N ALA A 87 -2.50 -16.08 -1.75
CA ALA A 87 -1.19 -16.65 -2.07
C ALA A 87 -0.02 -15.71 -1.77
N ASP A 88 -0.24 -14.39 -1.70
CA ASP A 88 0.82 -13.43 -1.37
C ASP A 88 1.31 -13.59 0.08
N LEU A 89 0.52 -14.22 0.94
CA LEU A 89 0.91 -14.57 2.30
C LEU A 89 1.86 -15.79 2.37
N TYR A 90 1.96 -16.55 1.27
CA TYR A 90 2.72 -17.80 1.17
C TYR A 90 3.70 -17.76 -0.01
N PRO A 91 4.74 -16.88 0.01
CA PRO A 91 5.60 -16.62 -1.15
C PRO A 91 6.45 -17.82 -1.60
N ASN A 92 6.56 -18.85 -0.76
CA ASN A 92 7.33 -20.06 -1.05
C ASN A 92 6.48 -21.21 -1.61
N GLU A 93 5.16 -21.00 -1.73
CA GLU A 93 4.22 -22.00 -2.21
C GLU A 93 3.70 -21.66 -3.61
N ASP A 94 3.25 -22.66 -4.35
CA ASP A 94 2.60 -22.44 -5.66
C ASP A 94 1.28 -21.67 -5.46
N PRO A 95 1.15 -20.44 -6.01
CA PRO A 95 -0.05 -19.63 -5.82
C PRO A 95 -1.34 -20.32 -6.24
N ILE A 96 -1.29 -21.11 -7.31
CA ILE A 96 -2.47 -21.84 -7.82
C ILE A 96 -2.92 -22.87 -6.79
N LYS A 97 -1.98 -23.59 -6.20
CA LYS A 97 -2.25 -24.58 -5.15
C LYS A 97 -2.89 -23.92 -3.93
N VAL A 98 -2.31 -22.84 -3.41
CA VAL A 98 -2.84 -22.12 -2.23
C VAL A 98 -4.25 -21.60 -2.49
N ILE A 99 -4.50 -21.02 -3.67
CA ILE A 99 -5.83 -20.52 -4.03
C ILE A 99 -6.84 -21.67 -4.11
N ASN A 100 -6.48 -22.80 -4.73
CA ASN A 100 -7.37 -23.95 -4.83
C ASN A 100 -7.67 -24.57 -3.46
N GLU A 101 -6.68 -24.62 -2.56
CA GLU A 101 -6.88 -25.08 -1.18
C GLU A 101 -7.85 -24.19 -0.41
N GLU A 102 -7.72 -22.87 -0.52
CA GLU A 102 -8.63 -21.93 0.14
C GLU A 102 -10.04 -21.92 -0.49
N ARG A 103 -10.16 -22.11 -1.81
CA ARG A 103 -11.46 -22.35 -2.47
C ARG A 103 -12.14 -23.60 -1.91
N ASN A 104 -11.41 -24.71 -1.82
CA ASN A 104 -11.92 -25.97 -1.29
C ASN A 104 -12.31 -25.84 0.19
N LYS A 105 -11.50 -25.15 0.99
CA LYS A 105 -11.78 -24.87 2.39
C LYS A 105 -13.08 -24.10 2.55
N PHE A 106 -13.31 -23.06 1.74
CA PHE A 106 -14.58 -22.32 1.75
C PHE A 106 -15.79 -23.20 1.38
N LEU A 107 -15.66 -24.08 0.38
CA LEU A 107 -16.71 -25.03 0.03
C LEU A 107 -17.00 -26.03 1.16
N ILE A 108 -15.96 -26.50 1.85
CA ILE A 108 -16.11 -27.36 3.03
C ILE A 108 -16.84 -26.62 4.15
N GLU A 109 -16.49 -25.35 4.43
CA GLU A 109 -17.17 -24.52 5.45
C GLU A 109 -18.69 -24.41 5.15
N ILE A 110 -19.07 -24.15 3.90
CA ILE A 110 -20.49 -24.09 3.49
C ILE A 110 -21.18 -25.45 3.66
N ARG A 111 -20.54 -26.54 3.23
CA ARG A 111 -21.09 -27.90 3.36
C ARG A 111 -21.27 -28.28 4.84
N ASP A 112 -20.32 -27.94 5.69
CA ASP A 112 -20.38 -28.27 7.11
C ASP A 112 -21.43 -27.42 7.84
N LEU A 113 -21.67 -26.18 7.39
CA LEU A 113 -22.84 -25.40 7.79
C LEU A 113 -24.15 -26.12 7.41
N TYR A 114 -24.26 -26.61 6.17
CA TYR A 114 -25.44 -27.35 5.72
C TYR A 114 -25.71 -28.58 6.58
N LEU A 115 -24.69 -29.39 6.83
CA LEU A 115 -24.82 -30.60 7.65
C LEU A 115 -25.24 -30.28 9.08
N ARG A 116 -24.70 -29.19 9.68
CA ARG A 116 -25.10 -28.74 11.01
C ARG A 116 -26.56 -28.31 11.05
N LEU A 117 -26.99 -27.41 10.17
CA LEU A 117 -28.38 -26.95 10.14
C LEU A 117 -29.35 -28.09 9.84
N ASN A 118 -28.98 -28.98 8.92
CA ASN A 118 -29.76 -30.18 8.63
C ASN A 118 -29.95 -31.04 9.88
N ASN A 119 -28.88 -31.32 10.60
CA ASN A 119 -28.97 -32.07 11.86
C ASN A 119 -29.82 -31.35 12.91
N THR A 120 -29.67 -30.02 13.06
CA THR A 120 -30.52 -29.23 13.96
C THR A 120 -31.99 -29.37 13.60
N TYR A 121 -32.36 -29.23 12.33
CA TYR A 121 -33.75 -29.32 11.89
C TYR A 121 -34.35 -30.70 12.09
N TYR A 122 -33.60 -31.78 11.80
CA TYR A 122 -34.07 -33.15 12.04
C TYR A 122 -34.13 -33.52 13.53
N ASN A 123 -33.24 -32.96 14.36
CA ASN A 123 -33.27 -33.22 15.80
C ASN A 123 -34.38 -32.44 16.51
N GLU A 124 -34.72 -31.24 16.03
CA GLU A 124 -35.78 -30.40 16.59
C GLU A 124 -37.17 -30.70 16.02
N LYS A 125 -37.26 -31.17 14.77
CA LYS A 125 -38.53 -31.54 14.11
C LYS A 125 -38.56 -33.05 13.89
N LEU A 126 -39.44 -33.72 14.63
CA LEU A 126 -39.48 -35.18 14.77
C LEU A 126 -39.84 -35.95 13.48
N ASN A 127 -40.23 -35.26 12.39
CA ASN A 127 -40.65 -35.90 11.14
C ASN A 127 -40.23 -35.12 9.87
N GLN A 128 -39.79 -35.83 8.82
CA GLN A 128 -39.41 -35.29 7.51
C GLN A 128 -40.50 -34.38 6.88
N LYS A 129 -41.78 -34.70 7.08
CA LYS A 129 -42.89 -33.85 6.60
C LYS A 129 -42.92 -32.49 7.30
N GLU A 130 -42.59 -32.46 8.58
CA GLU A 130 -42.53 -31.22 9.37
C GLU A 130 -41.33 -30.37 8.96
N VAL A 131 -40.19 -31.01 8.67
CA VAL A 131 -39.01 -30.32 8.11
C VAL A 131 -39.36 -29.68 6.77
N LEU A 132 -39.97 -30.42 5.84
CA LEU A 132 -40.35 -29.88 4.53
C LEU A 132 -41.34 -28.72 4.65
N GLN A 133 -42.35 -28.85 5.53
CA GLN A 133 -43.31 -27.77 5.78
C GLN A 133 -42.66 -26.56 6.44
N TYR A 134 -41.73 -26.79 7.37
CA TYR A 134 -40.98 -25.72 8.04
C TYR A 134 -40.04 -25.00 7.07
N GLU A 135 -39.33 -25.73 6.20
CA GLU A 135 -38.52 -25.14 5.12
C GLU A 135 -39.39 -24.32 4.17
N THR A 136 -40.52 -24.89 3.73
CA THR A 136 -41.50 -24.16 2.91
C THR A 136 -41.91 -22.86 3.63
N ASN A 137 -42.20 -22.91 4.93
CA ASN A 137 -42.54 -21.72 5.69
C ASN A 137 -41.38 -20.73 5.79
N LEU A 138 -40.14 -21.17 5.94
CA LEU A 138 -38.95 -20.31 5.94
C LEU A 138 -38.73 -19.64 4.58
N GLU A 139 -38.97 -20.36 3.48
CA GLU A 139 -38.91 -19.81 2.12
C GLU A 139 -39.93 -18.68 1.92
N TYR A 140 -41.09 -18.78 2.59
CA TYR A 140 -42.16 -17.79 2.56
C TYR A 140 -42.16 -16.84 3.77
N ASP A 141 -41.22 -16.94 4.71
CA ASP A 141 -41.28 -16.17 5.96
C ASP A 141 -41.06 -14.68 5.67
N THR A 142 -42.16 -13.93 5.70
CA THR A 142 -42.18 -12.48 5.53
C THR A 142 -41.54 -11.71 6.69
N ARG A 143 -40.99 -12.40 7.70
CA ARG A 143 -40.18 -11.82 8.77
C ARG A 143 -38.68 -12.07 8.60
N ASN A 144 -38.27 -12.98 7.71
CA ASN A 144 -36.87 -13.09 7.34
C ASN A 144 -36.49 -11.82 6.56
N LEU A 145 -35.90 -10.86 7.26
CA LEU A 145 -35.62 -9.54 6.71
C LEU A 145 -34.83 -9.64 5.41
N GLU A 146 -33.93 -10.61 5.22
CA GLU A 146 -33.19 -10.74 3.97
C GLU A 146 -34.03 -11.21 2.78
N ILE A 147 -35.01 -12.10 2.99
CA ILE A 147 -36.00 -12.48 1.97
C ILE A 147 -36.91 -11.28 1.65
N VAL A 148 -37.33 -10.55 2.68
CA VAL A 148 -38.23 -9.39 2.62
C VAL A 148 -37.55 -8.16 2.03
N ASN A 149 -36.22 -8.09 2.12
CA ASN A 149 -35.38 -7.02 1.61
C ASN A 149 -35.24 -7.07 0.06
N CYS A 150 -36.27 -7.58 -0.62
CA CYS A 150 -36.59 -7.47 -2.05
C CYS A 150 -36.23 -8.67 -2.94
N GLY A 151 -36.02 -9.83 -2.35
CA GLY A 151 -35.97 -11.12 -3.03
C GLY A 151 -37.32 -11.82 -2.96
N TYR A 152 -38.25 -11.53 -3.87
CA TYR A 152 -39.53 -12.24 -3.97
C TYR A 152 -39.36 -13.65 -4.58
N PRO A 153 -39.98 -14.71 -4.02
CA PRO A 153 -39.88 -16.09 -4.51
C PRO A 153 -40.19 -16.21 -5.99
N THR A 154 -41.22 -15.48 -6.42
CA THR A 154 -41.70 -15.41 -7.79
C THR A 154 -42.02 -13.97 -8.16
N GLN A 155 -42.08 -13.71 -9.46
CA GLN A 155 -42.49 -12.42 -10.00
C GLN A 155 -43.95 -12.10 -9.61
N ASP A 156 -44.80 -13.11 -9.42
CA ASP A 156 -46.20 -12.91 -9.03
C ASP A 156 -46.32 -12.44 -7.59
N LEU A 157 -45.53 -13.00 -6.67
CA LEU A 157 -45.46 -12.54 -5.28
C LEU A 157 -44.94 -11.10 -5.18
N LYS A 158 -43.97 -10.74 -6.03
CA LYS A 158 -43.55 -9.33 -6.19
C LYS A 158 -44.71 -8.45 -6.62
N ASN A 159 -45.40 -8.85 -7.68
CA ASN A 159 -46.49 -8.08 -8.26
C ASN A 159 -47.67 -7.95 -7.28
N GLU A 160 -47.97 -8.98 -6.49
CA GLU A 160 -49.00 -8.94 -5.46
C GLU A 160 -48.64 -7.97 -4.32
N TYR A 161 -47.40 -8.02 -3.84
CA TYR A 161 -46.92 -7.10 -2.81
C TYR A 161 -46.93 -5.64 -3.29
N CYS A 162 -46.44 -5.39 -4.51
CA CYS A 162 -46.49 -4.08 -5.16
C CYS A 162 -47.90 -3.51 -5.26
N LYS A 163 -48.90 -4.36 -5.55
CA LYS A 163 -50.31 -3.93 -5.63
C LYS A 163 -50.89 -3.53 -4.28
N LYS A 164 -50.37 -4.08 -3.18
CA LYS A 164 -50.81 -3.78 -1.81
C LYS A 164 -50.08 -2.58 -1.19
N SER A 165 -48.91 -2.21 -1.73
CA SER A 165 -48.13 -1.06 -1.26
C SER A 165 -48.56 0.22 -2.00
N ASN A 166 -49.15 1.18 -1.30
CA ASN A 166 -49.62 2.45 -1.89
C ASN A 166 -48.49 3.47 -2.14
N ASP A 167 -47.27 3.11 -1.78
CA ASP A 167 -46.17 4.04 -1.58
C ASP A 167 -45.29 4.18 -2.84
N GLY A 168 -45.60 3.41 -3.90
CA GLY A 168 -44.77 3.32 -5.11
C GLY A 168 -43.47 2.52 -4.95
N TYR A 169 -43.08 2.19 -3.71
CA TYR A 169 -41.93 1.35 -3.42
C TYR A 169 -42.34 -0.13 -3.36
N CYS A 170 -42.00 -0.85 -4.43
CA CYS A 170 -42.10 -2.31 -4.58
C CYS A 170 -41.02 -3.09 -3.81
N CYS A 171 -40.34 -2.44 -2.87
CA CYS A 171 -39.16 -2.94 -2.21
C CYS A 171 -39.06 -2.29 -0.81
N PRO A 172 -39.35 -3.03 0.28
CA PRO A 172 -39.45 -2.47 1.63
C PRO A 172 -38.14 -1.89 2.20
N LEU A 173 -36.99 -2.27 1.62
CA LEU A 173 -35.66 -1.81 2.03
C LEU A 173 -35.50 -0.29 2.08
N HIS A 174 -36.24 0.46 1.26
CA HIS A 174 -36.14 1.92 1.30
C HIS A 174 -36.87 2.54 2.50
N LYS A 175 -37.79 1.81 3.13
CA LYS A 175 -38.74 2.37 4.09
C LYS A 175 -38.37 2.10 5.55
N TYR A 176 -37.67 1.00 5.85
CA TYR A 176 -37.41 0.54 7.23
C TYR A 176 -35.94 0.16 7.48
N GLN A 177 -34.98 0.96 7.00
CA GLN A 177 -33.62 0.86 7.52
C GLN A 177 -33.60 1.41 8.94
N ILE A 178 -33.89 0.54 9.91
CA ILE A 178 -33.53 0.80 11.30
C ILE A 178 -32.02 0.52 11.37
N PRO A 179 -31.17 1.50 11.68
CA PRO A 179 -29.74 1.28 11.80
C PRO A 179 -29.51 0.26 12.92
N PHE A 180 -28.99 -0.92 12.59
CA PHE A 180 -28.54 -1.89 13.56
C PHE A 180 -27.09 -1.55 13.92
N GLU A 181 -26.83 -1.29 15.19
CA GLU A 181 -25.51 -0.88 15.67
C GLU A 181 -24.69 -2.13 15.99
N TYR A 182 -23.86 -2.56 15.04
CA TYR A 182 -22.92 -3.65 15.28
C TYR A 182 -21.75 -3.15 16.11
N LYS A 183 -21.48 -3.80 17.25
CA LYS A 183 -20.24 -3.61 18.00
C LYS A 183 -19.14 -4.40 17.30
N PHE A 184 -18.38 -3.72 16.45
CA PHE A 184 -17.21 -4.31 15.80
C PHE A 184 -16.09 -4.56 16.81
N ASN A 185 -15.26 -5.58 16.54
CA ASN A 185 -14.04 -5.78 17.31
C ASN A 185 -13.14 -4.55 17.16
N MET A 186 -12.90 -3.86 18.27
CA MET A 186 -12.10 -2.64 18.33
C MET A 186 -10.59 -2.92 18.30
N GLU A 187 -10.15 -4.19 18.37
CA GLU A 187 -8.72 -4.54 18.33
C GLU A 187 -8.00 -3.99 17.08
N PRO A 188 -8.47 -4.18 15.84
CA PRO A 188 -7.81 -3.61 14.66
C PRO A 188 -7.78 -2.08 14.69
N PHE A 189 -8.81 -1.46 15.29
CA PHE A 189 -8.86 -0.02 15.47
C PHE A 189 -7.81 0.45 16.49
N TYR A 190 -7.65 -0.24 17.61
CA TYR A 190 -6.59 0.05 18.58
C TYR A 190 -5.20 -0.11 17.98
N TYR A 191 -4.95 -1.18 17.21
CA TYR A 191 -3.67 -1.34 16.50
C TYR A 191 -3.45 -0.19 15.50
N GLY A 192 -4.46 0.20 14.73
CA GLY A 192 -4.37 1.31 13.79
C GLY A 192 -4.05 2.65 14.47
N VAL A 193 -4.73 2.96 15.58
CA VAL A 193 -4.51 4.19 16.34
C VAL A 193 -3.13 4.19 17.02
N ILE A 194 -2.71 3.08 17.61
CA ILE A 194 -1.41 2.95 18.27
C ILE A 194 -0.28 3.12 17.26
N VAL A 195 -0.34 2.40 16.13
CA VAL A 195 0.69 2.48 15.08
C VAL A 195 0.78 3.90 14.51
N SER A 196 -0.37 4.53 14.22
CA SER A 196 -0.39 5.91 13.72
C SER A 196 0.21 6.90 14.73
N SER A 197 -0.10 6.74 16.01
CA SER A 197 0.42 7.59 17.08
C SER A 197 1.94 7.45 17.21
N VAL A 198 2.47 6.22 17.14
CA VAL A 198 3.92 5.95 17.17
C VAL A 198 4.62 6.62 15.99
N PHE A 199 4.07 6.52 14.78
CA PHE A 199 4.64 7.18 13.60
C PHE A 199 4.65 8.71 13.70
N ILE A 200 3.62 9.32 14.31
CA ILE A 200 3.58 10.77 14.54
C ILE A 200 4.66 11.20 15.54
N VAL A 201 4.84 10.45 16.63
CA VAL A 201 5.88 10.75 17.64
C VAL A 201 7.27 10.61 17.03
N ILE A 202 7.54 9.52 16.30
CA ILE A 202 8.83 9.31 15.64
C ILE A 202 9.06 10.37 14.54
N GLY A 203 8.06 10.63 13.71
CA GLY A 203 8.14 11.62 12.63
C GLY A 203 8.37 13.05 13.15
N SER A 204 7.72 13.43 14.25
CA SER A 204 7.94 14.74 14.88
C SER A 204 9.34 14.89 15.48
N PHE A 205 9.90 13.83 16.07
CA PHE A 205 11.29 13.83 16.55
C PHE A 205 12.29 14.05 15.40
N PHE A 206 12.14 13.31 14.29
CA PHE A 206 13.01 13.49 13.12
C PHE A 206 12.83 14.87 12.47
N SER A 207 11.60 15.36 12.38
CA SER A 207 11.32 16.71 11.87
C SER A 207 12.02 17.79 12.71
N ALA A 208 11.95 17.70 14.04
CA ALA A 208 12.65 18.62 14.94
C ALA A 208 14.17 18.57 14.77
N LYS A 209 14.75 17.38 14.58
CA LYS A 209 16.18 17.20 14.34
C LYS A 209 16.61 17.86 13.03
N ILE A 210 15.87 17.64 11.94
CA ILE A 210 16.14 18.23 10.63
C ILE A 210 16.05 19.77 10.70
N VAL A 211 15.01 20.31 11.35
CA VAL A 211 14.86 21.76 11.53
C VAL A 211 16.03 22.35 12.33
N LYS A 212 16.52 21.65 13.36
CA LYS A 212 17.69 22.09 14.14
C LYS A 212 18.96 22.10 13.30
N GLU A 213 19.15 21.09 12.46
CA GLU A 213 20.30 20.99 11.57
C GLU A 213 20.30 22.09 10.50
N ILE A 214 19.15 22.38 9.89
CA ILE A 214 18.98 23.49 8.94
C ILE A 214 19.33 24.83 9.60
N LYS A 215 18.80 25.11 10.80
CA LYS A 215 19.13 26.35 11.54
C LYS A 215 20.62 26.46 11.87
N MET A 216 21.26 25.35 12.21
CA MET A 216 22.70 25.32 12.48
C MET A 216 23.52 25.62 11.22
N GLN A 217 23.17 25.03 10.08
CA GLN A 217 23.83 25.30 8.80
C GLN A 217 23.65 26.76 8.37
N GLU A 218 22.47 27.35 8.56
CA GLU A 218 22.24 28.77 8.29
C GLU A 218 23.11 29.68 9.17
N ASN A 219 23.23 29.36 10.46
CA ASN A 219 24.07 30.12 11.38
C ASN A 219 25.55 30.03 11.01
N ILE A 220 26.04 28.84 10.65
CA ILE A 220 27.42 28.64 10.18
C ILE A 220 27.67 29.43 8.89
N LYS A 221 26.72 29.41 7.96
CA LYS A 221 26.82 30.17 6.71
C LYS A 221 26.86 31.67 6.96
N LYS A 222 26.07 32.18 7.91
CA LYS A 222 26.09 33.59 8.31
C LYS A 222 27.43 33.99 8.95
N SER A 223 27.98 33.17 9.85
CA SER A 223 29.26 33.46 10.50
C SER A 223 30.42 33.43 9.52
N LEU A 224 30.46 32.46 8.60
CA LEU A 224 31.49 32.40 7.54
C LEU A 224 31.43 33.62 6.63
N HIS A 225 30.23 34.02 6.21
CA HIS A 225 30.06 35.20 5.36
C HIS A 225 30.49 36.50 6.06
N GLN A 226 30.29 36.60 7.38
CA GLN A 226 30.76 37.74 8.16
C GLN A 226 32.30 37.76 8.27
N GLN A 227 32.90 36.58 8.51
CA GLN A 227 34.34 36.44 8.57
C GLN A 227 35.02 36.80 7.23
N GLU A 228 34.47 36.34 6.10
CA GLU A 228 34.95 36.72 4.76
C GLU A 228 34.89 38.24 4.52
N LYS A 229 33.81 38.91 4.97
CA LYS A 229 33.69 40.37 4.88
C LYS A 229 34.76 41.10 5.69
N GLU A 230 35.07 40.61 6.89
CA GLU A 230 36.13 41.17 7.74
C GLU A 230 37.51 40.96 7.11
N TYR A 231 37.78 39.77 6.57
CA TYR A 231 39.01 39.49 5.83
C TYR A 231 39.17 40.39 4.60
N GLN A 232 38.12 40.60 3.81
CA GLN A 232 38.16 41.51 2.66
C GLN A 232 38.41 42.96 3.09
N LYS A 233 37.78 43.44 4.16
CA LYS A 233 38.03 44.78 4.70
C LYS A 233 39.47 44.95 5.18
N SER A 234 39.99 43.98 5.95
CA SER A 234 41.37 43.99 6.43
C SER A 234 42.37 43.91 5.27
N SER A 235 42.11 43.06 4.28
CA SER A 235 42.94 42.96 3.06
C SER A 235 42.96 44.28 2.28
N ASN A 236 41.81 44.92 2.09
CA ASN A 236 41.73 46.23 1.42
C ASN A 236 42.46 47.33 2.21
N GLN A 237 42.34 47.33 3.55
CA GLN A 237 43.09 48.26 4.40
C GLN A 237 44.60 48.02 4.30
N ASN A 238 45.05 46.77 4.32
CA ASN A 238 46.47 46.44 4.15
C ASN A 238 46.99 46.86 2.77
N LEU A 239 46.18 46.71 1.71
CA LEU A 239 46.53 47.17 0.37
C LEU A 239 46.64 48.70 0.31
N GLN A 240 45.73 49.43 0.97
CA GLN A 240 45.80 50.89 1.10
C GLN A 240 47.04 51.34 1.88
N ASN A 241 47.34 50.68 3.00
CA ASN A 241 48.54 50.98 3.79
C ASN A 241 49.82 50.74 2.97
N ALA A 242 49.88 49.62 2.23
CA ALA A 242 51.00 49.35 1.33
C ALA A 242 51.13 50.42 0.22
N TYR A 243 50.01 50.86 -0.37
CA TYR A 243 50.02 51.93 -1.37
C TYR A 243 50.56 53.25 -0.80
N ASN A 244 50.16 53.59 0.44
CA ASN A 244 50.67 54.76 1.16
C ASN A 244 52.17 54.64 1.50
N GLU A 245 52.68 53.43 1.68
CA GLU A 245 54.10 53.12 1.87
C GLU A 245 54.89 53.05 0.54
N GLY A 246 54.27 53.37 -0.60
CA GLY A 246 54.92 53.45 -1.91
C GLY A 246 54.85 52.18 -2.77
N PHE A 247 53.98 51.21 -2.41
CA PHE A 247 53.73 50.01 -3.21
C PHE A 247 52.75 50.30 -4.36
N ASP A 248 53.23 50.39 -5.60
CA ASP A 248 52.38 50.47 -6.80
C ASP A 248 52.29 49.09 -7.50
N PRO A 249 51.13 48.40 -7.47
CA PRO A 249 50.97 47.08 -8.08
C PRO A 249 51.10 47.09 -9.62
N LYS A 250 51.06 48.25 -10.28
CA LYS A 250 51.23 48.36 -11.74
C LYS A 250 52.68 48.51 -12.18
N VAL A 251 53.60 48.75 -11.25
CA VAL A 251 55.03 48.98 -11.54
C VAL A 251 55.88 47.74 -11.23
N GLN A 252 55.28 46.67 -10.69
CA GLN A 252 55.98 45.42 -10.41
C GLN A 252 56.12 44.54 -11.66
N THR A 253 57.21 44.75 -12.39
CA THR A 253 57.75 43.72 -13.28
C THR A 253 58.31 42.58 -12.45
N PHE A 254 57.64 41.43 -12.45
CA PHE A 254 58.22 40.19 -11.93
C PHE A 254 59.44 39.82 -12.78
N ASN A 255 60.63 40.08 -12.25
CA ASN A 255 61.87 39.55 -12.81
C ASN A 255 62.02 38.10 -12.31
N SER A 256 61.62 37.13 -13.14
CA SER A 256 61.68 35.69 -12.85
C SER A 256 63.10 35.10 -12.92
N LYS A 257 64.09 35.80 -12.35
CA LYS A 257 65.47 35.34 -12.20
C LYS A 257 66.04 35.67 -10.82
N SER A 258 65.55 34.99 -9.78
CA SER A 258 66.32 34.78 -8.54
C SER A 258 65.83 33.53 -7.80
N ARG A 259 66.41 32.39 -8.18
CA ARG A 259 66.53 31.25 -7.26
C ARG A 259 67.62 31.60 -6.25
N ASN A 260 67.24 31.70 -4.97
CA ASN A 260 68.00 31.43 -3.74
C ASN A 260 67.72 32.50 -2.68
N LEU A 261 66.84 32.16 -1.73
CA LEU A 261 67.01 32.61 -0.35
C LEU A 261 66.57 31.48 0.58
N ASN A 262 67.59 30.78 1.08
CA ASN A 262 67.53 30.14 2.40
C ASN A 262 67.29 31.24 3.43
N GLY A 263 66.18 31.15 4.16
CA GLY A 263 65.83 32.10 5.21
C GLY A 263 64.81 31.47 6.14
N THR A 264 65.30 30.79 7.17
CA THR A 264 64.54 30.31 8.32
C THR A 264 63.77 31.45 8.99
N LEU A 265 62.44 31.40 8.95
CA LEU A 265 61.57 32.08 9.90
C LEU A 265 60.63 31.05 10.51
N ARG A 266 61.09 30.49 11.65
CA ARG A 266 60.21 29.94 12.67
C ARG A 266 59.35 31.10 13.17
N ASN A 267 58.03 30.98 13.08
CA ASN A 267 57.15 31.69 13.99
C ASN A 267 56.27 30.68 14.72
N THR A 268 56.61 30.52 16.00
CA THR A 268 55.89 29.81 17.03
C THR A 268 54.64 30.61 17.41
N GLY A 269 53.47 30.15 16.95
CA GLY A 269 52.17 30.63 17.40
C GLY A 269 51.33 29.45 17.85
N THR A 270 51.41 29.15 19.14
CA THR A 270 50.59 28.14 19.83
C THR A 270 49.12 28.52 19.80
N MET A 271 48.27 27.67 19.23
CA MET A 271 46.91 27.46 19.74
C MET A 271 46.68 25.97 19.94
N LYS A 272 46.58 25.58 21.21
CA LYS A 272 46.01 24.30 21.64
C LYS A 272 44.49 24.40 21.49
N SER A 273 43.90 23.53 20.69
CA SER A 273 42.52 23.10 20.92
C SER A 273 42.50 21.57 20.96
N ASN A 274 42.15 21.05 22.13
CA ASN A 274 41.85 19.64 22.35
C ASN A 274 40.77 19.19 21.37
N GLY A 275 41.12 18.26 20.50
CA GLY A 275 40.20 17.48 19.68
C GLY A 275 40.56 16.02 19.86
N SER A 276 39.80 15.35 20.73
CA SER A 276 39.84 13.92 20.99
C SER A 276 39.81 13.09 19.71
N THR A 277 40.68 12.08 19.69
CA THR A 277 40.66 10.91 18.83
C THR A 277 39.26 10.30 18.65
N LEU A 278 38.83 10.15 17.40
CA LEU A 278 38.13 8.93 16.96
C LEU A 278 38.45 8.69 15.48
N GLY A 279 39.18 7.61 15.24
CA GLY A 279 39.50 7.13 13.91
C GLY A 279 38.33 6.40 13.27
N ASN A 280 38.27 6.47 11.94
CA ASN A 280 38.18 5.33 11.04
C ASN A 280 38.19 5.89 9.61
N SER A 281 39.32 5.77 8.92
CA SER A 281 39.67 4.65 8.06
C SER A 281 39.36 4.99 6.59
N SER A 282 40.43 5.36 5.90
CA SER A 282 40.79 4.90 4.55
C SER A 282 39.69 4.92 3.48
N ASN A 283 39.65 6.00 2.69
CA ASN A 283 40.07 5.94 1.29
C ASN A 283 40.04 7.36 0.69
N ALA A 284 41.15 8.07 0.87
CA ALA A 284 41.46 9.22 0.03
C ALA A 284 41.85 8.68 -1.36
N THR A 285 40.93 8.79 -2.32
CA THR A 285 41.25 8.71 -3.74
C THR A 285 40.87 10.03 -4.41
N LEU A 286 41.89 10.61 -5.04
CA LEU A 286 41.89 11.62 -6.10
C LEU A 286 40.53 12.03 -6.70
N GLY A 287 40.27 13.34 -6.73
CA GLY A 287 39.47 13.94 -7.82
C GLY A 287 38.45 14.98 -7.39
N GLY A 288 38.88 16.14 -6.89
CA GLY A 288 38.02 17.29 -6.58
C GLY A 288 37.38 17.97 -7.80
N ARG A 289 36.66 17.22 -8.65
CA ARG A 289 36.02 17.73 -9.86
C ARG A 289 34.50 17.52 -9.90
N TYR A 290 33.96 16.63 -9.08
CA TYR A 290 32.53 16.32 -9.06
C TYR A 290 31.92 16.50 -7.65
N PRO A 291 30.67 16.95 -7.54
CA PRO A 291 29.95 17.01 -6.27
C PRO A 291 29.91 15.64 -5.57
N PRO A 292 29.76 15.60 -4.23
CA PRO A 292 29.59 14.34 -3.53
C PRO A 292 28.37 13.58 -4.08
N ASN A 293 28.48 12.25 -4.09
CA ASN A 293 27.50 11.31 -4.66
C ASN A 293 27.32 11.44 -6.17
N SER A 294 28.41 11.68 -6.90
CA SER A 294 28.42 11.62 -8.37
C SER A 294 28.68 10.19 -8.86
N TYR A 295 27.98 9.79 -9.92
CA TYR A 295 28.03 8.47 -10.52
C TYR A 295 28.22 8.59 -12.03
N ASN A 296 28.97 7.66 -12.61
CA ASN A 296 28.99 7.50 -14.06
C ASN A 296 27.75 6.71 -14.51
N VAL A 297 27.16 7.08 -15.63
CA VAL A 297 26.09 6.29 -16.26
C VAL A 297 26.72 5.10 -16.99
N ALA A 298 26.27 3.88 -16.65
CA ALA A 298 26.76 2.62 -17.22
C ALA A 298 25.98 2.19 -18.47
N GLU A 299 24.70 2.53 -18.55
CA GLU A 299 23.78 2.15 -19.64
C GLU A 299 22.94 3.33 -20.12
N ASP A 300 22.56 3.32 -21.40
CA ASP A 300 21.67 4.32 -21.97
C ASP A 300 20.23 4.11 -21.48
N TYR A 301 19.56 5.20 -21.12
CA TYR A 301 18.15 5.21 -20.76
C TYR A 301 17.45 6.37 -21.47
N ASN A 302 16.49 6.07 -22.33
CA ASN A 302 15.70 7.08 -23.04
C ASN A 302 14.29 7.08 -22.46
N SER A 303 13.89 8.18 -21.82
CA SER A 303 12.53 8.30 -21.28
C SER A 303 11.63 9.10 -22.21
N SER A 304 10.36 8.68 -22.24
CA SER A 304 9.25 9.38 -22.88
C SER A 304 8.42 10.22 -21.90
N ASP A 305 8.62 10.11 -20.59
CA ASP A 305 7.92 10.90 -19.57
C ASP A 305 8.69 12.21 -19.29
N ALA A 306 7.96 13.32 -19.18
CA ALA A 306 8.53 14.64 -18.89
C ALA A 306 9.15 14.75 -17.48
N ARG A 307 8.82 13.82 -16.57
CA ARG A 307 9.36 13.76 -15.20
C ARG A 307 10.70 13.04 -15.12
N ASP A 308 11.03 12.26 -16.13
CA ASP A 308 12.23 11.45 -16.17
C ASP A 308 13.37 12.18 -16.88
N ILE A 309 14.60 11.75 -16.60
CA ILE A 309 15.78 12.25 -17.30
C ILE A 309 16.35 11.15 -18.18
N SER A 310 16.54 11.46 -19.47
CA SER A 310 17.24 10.54 -20.37
C SER A 310 18.73 10.55 -20.07
N LEU A 311 19.29 9.37 -19.83
CA LEU A 311 20.70 9.16 -19.52
C LEU A 311 21.41 8.53 -20.70
N ARG A 312 22.65 8.96 -20.94
CA ARG A 312 23.55 8.32 -21.91
C ARG A 312 24.78 7.80 -21.19
N ARG A 313 25.27 6.64 -21.60
CA ARG A 313 26.49 6.01 -21.11
C ARG A 313 27.65 6.99 -21.16
N GLY A 314 28.36 7.09 -20.03
CA GLY A 314 29.47 8.02 -19.86
C GLY A 314 29.07 9.42 -19.37
N MET A 315 27.77 9.74 -19.25
CA MET A 315 27.33 10.93 -18.52
C MET A 315 27.68 10.82 -17.03
N ILE A 316 27.83 11.96 -16.37
CA ILE A 316 28.09 12.04 -14.93
C ILE A 316 26.91 12.74 -14.29
N VAL A 317 26.26 12.02 -13.37
CA VAL A 317 25.06 12.49 -12.69
C VAL A 317 25.26 12.48 -11.19
N GLN A 318 24.66 13.45 -10.51
CA GLN A 318 24.62 13.49 -9.06
C GLN A 318 23.37 12.78 -8.56
N LEU A 319 23.56 11.79 -7.69
CA LEU A 319 22.46 11.10 -7.01
C LEU A 319 21.91 12.01 -5.90
N ILE A 320 20.63 12.35 -6.00
CA ILE A 320 19.92 13.18 -5.02
C ILE A 320 19.17 12.30 -4.02
N GLN A 321 18.36 11.37 -4.53
CA GLN A 321 17.50 10.53 -3.70
C GLN A 321 17.32 9.14 -4.33
N LYS A 322 17.29 8.11 -3.48
CA LYS A 322 16.96 6.74 -3.86
C LYS A 322 15.56 6.39 -3.33
N PHE A 323 14.75 5.74 -4.16
CA PHE A 323 13.40 5.28 -3.81
C PHE A 323 13.35 3.76 -3.67
N GLU A 324 12.44 3.28 -2.83
CA GLU A 324 12.11 1.86 -2.72
C GLU A 324 11.39 1.44 -4.01
N GLY A 325 12.02 0.57 -4.81
CA GLY A 325 11.54 0.18 -6.15
C GLY A 325 12.53 0.35 -7.29
N GLY A 326 13.80 0.67 -7.00
CA GLY A 326 14.87 0.69 -8.01
C GLY A 326 14.90 1.95 -8.88
N TRP A 327 14.19 3.00 -8.46
CA TRP A 327 14.24 4.33 -9.09
C TRP A 327 15.08 5.29 -8.28
N VAL A 328 15.81 6.15 -8.97
CA VAL A 328 16.68 7.18 -8.40
C VAL A 328 16.36 8.52 -9.02
N MET A 329 16.37 9.56 -8.19
CA MET A 329 16.34 10.94 -8.65
C MET A 329 17.77 11.42 -8.82
N VAL A 330 18.10 11.78 -10.05
CA VAL A 330 19.45 12.18 -10.43
C VAL A 330 19.42 13.55 -11.10
N LYS A 331 20.55 14.25 -10.99
CA LYS A 331 20.76 15.55 -11.63
C LYS A 331 21.99 15.48 -12.53
N ASP A 332 21.81 15.84 -13.80
CA ASP A 332 22.94 15.97 -14.72
C ASP A 332 23.78 17.19 -14.33
N ILE A 333 25.09 16.97 -14.19
CA ILE A 333 26.06 17.99 -13.81
C ILE A 333 26.26 19.01 -14.94
N GLN A 334 26.13 18.58 -16.21
CA GLN A 334 26.35 19.45 -17.36
C GLN A 334 25.14 20.33 -17.67
N SER A 335 23.96 19.72 -17.79
CA SER A 335 22.73 20.45 -18.14
C SER A 335 21.97 21.01 -16.94
N ASN A 336 22.37 20.68 -15.70
CA ASN A 336 21.64 20.98 -14.46
C ASN A 336 20.18 20.48 -14.45
N ARG A 337 19.77 19.63 -15.39
CA ARG A 337 18.44 19.01 -15.41
C ARG A 337 18.34 17.90 -14.38
N GLN A 338 17.18 17.80 -13.75
CA GLN A 338 16.86 16.78 -12.76
C GLN A 338 15.69 15.94 -13.26
N GLY A 339 15.72 14.65 -12.97
CA GLY A 339 14.61 13.75 -13.25
C GLY A 339 14.83 12.39 -12.62
N TYR A 340 13.85 11.52 -12.83
CA TYR A 340 13.92 10.13 -12.40
C TYR A 340 14.63 9.28 -13.45
N ALA A 341 15.38 8.29 -12.99
CA ALA A 341 16.01 7.26 -13.81
C ALA A 341 16.08 5.94 -13.03
N PRO A 342 16.25 4.81 -13.72
CA PRO A 342 16.46 3.52 -13.06
C PRO A 342 17.83 3.46 -12.38
N GLU A 343 17.90 2.82 -11.22
CA GLU A 343 19.15 2.66 -10.46
C GLU A 343 20.18 1.84 -11.23
N TYR A 344 19.75 0.82 -11.99
CA TYR A 344 20.65 -0.06 -12.75
C TYR A 344 21.43 0.67 -13.85
N CYS A 345 20.97 1.86 -14.27
CA CYS A 345 21.69 2.69 -15.24
C CYS A 345 22.91 3.39 -14.63
N LEU A 346 23.01 3.44 -13.29
CA LEU A 346 24.14 4.04 -12.58
C LEU A 346 25.26 3.00 -12.37
N GLY A 347 26.49 3.40 -12.69
CA GLY A 347 27.70 2.61 -12.55
C GLY A 347 28.49 2.93 -11.29
N SER A 348 29.80 3.08 -11.45
CA SER A 348 30.71 3.37 -10.36
C SER A 348 30.57 4.81 -9.85
N ARG A 349 30.74 4.96 -8.54
CA ARG A 349 30.82 6.25 -7.87
C ARG A 349 32.15 6.94 -8.25
N MET A 350 32.07 8.22 -8.61
CA MET A 350 33.20 9.08 -8.99
C MET A 350 33.85 9.79 -7.81
#